data_AF-A0A920D1K3-F1
#
_entry.id   AF-A0A920D1K3-F1
#
_cell.length_a   1.000
_cell.length_b   1.000
_cell.length_c   1.000
_cell.angle_alpha   90.00
_cell.angle_beta   90.00
_cell.angle_gamma   90.00
#
_symmetry.space_group_name_H-M   'P 1'
#
loop_
_entity.id
_entity.type
_entity.pdbx_description
1 polymer ?
#
loop_
_entity_poly.entity_id
_entity_poly.type
_entity_poly.pdbx_seq_one_letter_code
_entity_poly.pdbx_strand_id
1 'polypeptide(L)'
;MKWNAYWGKQAASVLKHYPGEDERTVEYTVLSLAKIVYGMDCLHMATRAAAGQYALSVLPPRWHKLIREALRINRIRSSTSYYESEQARTEEMRQFIRYVIDYCEIKRIEEEQPSVTELADGT
;
A
#
# COMPACT_ATOMS: atom_id res chain seq x y z
N MET A 1 20.55 -2.05 7.86
CA MET A 1 19.64 -0.89 7.81
C MET A 1 18.22 -1.43 7.84
N LYS A 2 17.43 -1.16 8.89
CA LYS A 2 16.08 -1.70 9.11
C LYS A 2 15.05 -1.04 8.17
N TRP A 3 15.14 -1.35 6.87
CA TRP A 3 14.31 -0.77 5.81
C TRP A 3 12.80 -0.98 6.10
N ASN A 4 12.39 -2.16 6.57
CA ASN A 4 10.97 -2.51 6.76
C ASN A 4 10.32 -1.90 8.00
N ALA A 5 11.05 -1.74 9.10
CA ALA A 5 10.53 -1.09 10.32
C ALA A 5 10.26 0.41 10.11
N TYR A 6 10.98 1.06 9.19
CA TYR A 6 10.73 2.45 8.80
C TYR A 6 9.40 2.58 8.07
N TRP A 7 9.11 1.67 7.14
CA TRP A 7 7.89 1.70 6.34
C TRP A 7 6.63 1.32 7.11
N GLY A 8 6.70 0.38 8.06
CA GLY A 8 5.59 0.11 8.98
C GLY A 8 5.22 1.34 9.83
N LYS A 9 6.23 2.06 10.33
CA LYS A 9 6.01 3.35 11.02
C LYS A 9 5.48 4.43 10.10
N GLN A 10 5.92 4.45 8.83
CA GLN A 10 5.42 5.39 7.84
C GLN A 10 3.95 5.11 7.48
N ALA A 11 3.56 3.85 7.29
CA ALA A 11 2.18 3.43 7.09
C ALA A 11 1.29 3.80 8.29
N ALA A 12 1.76 3.54 9.51
CA ALA A 12 1.09 3.98 10.73
C ALA A 12 1.04 5.51 10.87
N SER A 13 2.03 6.24 10.36
CA SER A 13 2.02 7.71 10.34
C SER A 13 0.99 8.28 9.37
N VAL A 14 0.71 7.58 8.26
CA VAL A 14 -0.39 7.93 7.34
C VAL A 14 -1.74 7.88 8.07
N LEU A 15 -1.97 6.89 8.95
CA LEU A 15 -3.18 6.85 9.80
C LEU A 15 -3.29 8.09 10.71
N LYS A 16 -2.17 8.59 11.24
CA LYS A 16 -2.17 9.66 12.25
C LYS A 16 -2.57 11.03 11.68
N HIS A 17 -2.46 11.23 10.37
CA HIS A 17 -2.60 12.55 9.75
C HIS A 17 -3.86 12.73 8.88
N TYR A 18 -4.70 11.70 8.69
CA TYR A 18 -5.77 11.77 7.68
C TYR A 18 -7.14 11.26 8.17
N PRO A 19 -7.96 12.15 8.75
CA PRO A 19 -9.34 11.84 9.15
C PRO A 19 -10.41 12.14 8.07
N GLY A 20 -10.04 12.64 6.90
CA GLY A 20 -10.99 13.13 5.88
C GLY A 20 -11.60 12.06 4.98
N GLU A 21 -12.84 12.30 4.52
CA GLU A 21 -13.58 11.42 3.58
C GLU A 21 -13.46 11.89 2.11
N ASP A 22 -12.77 13.01 1.89
CA ASP A 22 -12.66 13.67 0.59
C ASP A 22 -11.73 12.92 -0.38
N GLU A 23 -11.95 13.14 -1.68
CA GLU A 23 -11.18 12.49 -2.74
C GLU A 23 -9.65 12.72 -2.66
N ARG A 24 -9.16 13.88 -2.19
CA ARG A 24 -7.71 14.10 -2.06
C ARG A 24 -7.14 13.23 -0.97
N THR A 25 -7.87 13.11 0.14
CA THR A 25 -7.46 12.26 1.25
C THR A 25 -7.35 10.80 0.80
N VAL A 26 -8.34 10.31 0.05
CA VAL A 26 -8.32 8.95 -0.51
C VAL A 26 -7.16 8.76 -1.49
N GLU A 27 -7.00 9.65 -2.47
CA GLU A 27 -5.91 9.55 -3.46
C GLU A 27 -4.54 9.53 -2.79
N TYR A 28 -4.29 10.51 -1.92
CA TYR A 28 -3.02 10.65 -1.24
C TYR A 28 -2.70 9.42 -0.38
N THR A 29 -3.68 8.97 0.41
CA THR A 29 -3.51 7.85 1.35
C THR A 29 -3.25 6.55 0.61
N VAL A 30 -4.12 6.20 -0.34
CA VAL A 30 -4.03 4.94 -1.07
C VAL A 30 -2.75 4.89 -1.91
N LEU A 31 -2.38 5.96 -2.62
CA LEU A 31 -1.16 5.97 -3.43
C LEU A 31 0.11 6.08 -2.59
N SER A 32 0.07 6.71 -1.41
CA SER A 32 1.21 6.68 -0.48
C SER A 32 1.46 5.28 0.04
N LEU A 33 0.41 4.54 0.42
CA LEU A 33 0.53 3.14 0.82
C LEU A 33 0.97 2.25 -0.34
N ALA A 34 0.49 2.49 -1.56
CA ALA A 34 0.98 1.78 -2.75
C ALA A 34 2.49 2.00 -2.97
N LYS A 35 3.02 3.18 -2.66
CA LYS A 35 4.47 3.43 -2.71
C LYS A 35 5.24 2.63 -1.65
N ILE A 36 4.64 2.38 -0.49
CA ILE A 36 5.22 1.50 0.52
C ILE A 36 5.29 0.08 -0.02
N VAL A 37 4.20 -0.43 -0.59
CA VAL A 37 4.15 -1.75 -1.23
C VAL A 37 5.21 -1.87 -2.32
N TYR A 38 5.32 -0.86 -3.18
CA TYR A 38 6.35 -0.80 -4.21
C TYR A 38 7.78 -0.86 -3.64
N GLY A 39 8.07 -0.06 -2.62
CA GLY A 39 9.41 0.10 -2.06
C GLY A 39 9.91 -1.10 -1.23
N MET A 40 9.03 -2.06 -0.92
CA MET A 40 9.44 -3.33 -0.32
C MET A 40 10.08 -4.27 -1.35
N ASP A 41 9.57 -4.26 -2.58
CA ASP A 41 10.05 -5.16 -3.64
C ASP A 41 11.08 -4.47 -4.57
N CYS A 42 11.08 -3.13 -4.62
CA CYS A 42 11.90 -2.35 -5.55
C CYS A 42 12.91 -1.45 -4.83
N LEU A 43 14.14 -1.37 -5.35
CA LEU A 43 15.24 -0.55 -4.82
C LEU A 43 15.18 0.94 -5.20
N HIS A 44 14.09 1.42 -5.83
CA HIS A 44 14.01 2.79 -6.34
C HIS A 44 12.68 3.49 -6.04
N MET A 45 12.69 4.81 -6.14
CA MET A 45 11.53 5.66 -5.90
C MET A 45 10.53 5.58 -7.05
N ALA A 46 9.27 5.22 -6.75
CA ALA A 46 8.17 5.28 -7.71
C ALA A 46 7.39 6.60 -7.67
N THR A 47 6.85 6.98 -8.84
CA THR A 47 5.76 7.96 -8.92
C THR A 47 4.47 7.37 -8.33
N ARG A 48 3.50 8.23 -7.96
CA ARG A 48 2.21 7.77 -7.41
C ARG A 48 1.46 6.85 -8.38
N ALA A 49 1.44 7.21 -9.66
CA ALA A 49 0.77 6.42 -10.69
C ALA A 49 1.45 5.06 -10.91
N ALA A 50 2.79 5.02 -10.95
CA ALA A 50 3.53 3.76 -11.11
C ALA A 50 3.32 2.84 -9.90
N ALA A 51 3.39 3.39 -8.68
CA ALA A 51 3.13 2.62 -7.46
C ALA A 51 1.71 2.08 -7.40
N GLY A 52 0.70 2.86 -7.80
CA GLY A 52 -0.68 2.38 -7.88
C GLY A 52 -0.87 1.26 -8.91
N GLN A 53 -0.22 1.34 -10.08
CA GLN A 53 -0.25 0.25 -11.07
C GLN A 53 0.44 -1.01 -10.54
N TYR A 54 1.57 -0.87 -9.87
CA TYR A 54 2.26 -1.99 -9.23
C TYR A 54 1.40 -2.65 -8.15
N ALA A 55 0.74 -1.87 -7.30
CA ALA A 55 -0.16 -2.40 -6.28
C ALA A 55 -1.30 -3.22 -6.89
N LEU A 56 -1.80 -2.86 -8.09
CA LEU A 56 -2.80 -3.67 -8.81
C LEU A 56 -2.25 -5.03 -9.28
N SER A 57 -0.95 -5.16 -9.54
CA SER A 57 -0.36 -6.45 -9.96
C SER A 57 -0.01 -7.38 -8.82
N VAL A 58 0.26 -6.86 -7.62
CA VAL A 58 0.72 -7.67 -6.47
C VAL A 58 -0.32 -7.86 -5.38
N LEU A 59 -1.24 -6.90 -5.19
CA LEU A 59 -2.24 -6.98 -4.13
C LEU A 59 -3.48 -7.76 -4.57
N PRO A 60 -4.18 -8.41 -3.63
CA PRO A 60 -5.40 -9.15 -3.92
C PRO A 60 -6.46 -8.32 -4.66
N PRO A 61 -7.25 -8.94 -5.57
CA PRO A 61 -8.28 -8.25 -6.36
C PRO A 61 -9.28 -7.42 -5.56
N ARG A 62 -9.54 -7.75 -4.29
CA ARG A 62 -10.45 -6.99 -3.41
C ARG A 62 -10.08 -5.51 -3.30
N TRP A 63 -8.80 -5.17 -3.43
CA TRP A 63 -8.30 -3.79 -3.30
C TRP A 63 -8.26 -3.02 -4.63
N HIS A 64 -8.48 -3.71 -5.75
CA HIS A 64 -8.29 -3.10 -7.06
C HIS A 64 -9.27 -1.96 -7.33
N LYS A 65 -10.49 -2.05 -6.78
CA LYS A 65 -11.49 -0.99 -6.89
C LYS A 65 -10.99 0.30 -6.26
N LEU A 66 -10.54 0.25 -5.00
CA LEU A 66 -10.01 1.40 -4.28
C LEU A 66 -8.75 1.98 -4.94
N ILE A 67 -7.84 1.12 -5.41
CA ILE A 67 -6.61 1.56 -6.06
C ILE A 67 -6.91 2.25 -7.40
N ARG A 68 -7.85 1.71 -8.19
CA ARG A 68 -8.31 2.36 -9.44
C ARG A 68 -8.99 3.70 -9.17
N GLU A 69 -9.75 3.82 -8.09
CA GLU A 69 -10.36 5.08 -7.66
C GLU A 69 -9.29 6.12 -7.30
N ALA A 70 -8.25 5.74 -6.56
CA ALA A 70 -7.15 6.65 -6.26
C ALA A 70 -6.37 7.08 -7.52
N LEU A 71 -6.12 6.14 -8.45
CA LEU A 71 -5.49 6.44 -9.74
C LEU A 71 -6.35 7.35 -10.62
N ARG A 72 -7.68 7.18 -10.58
CA ARG A 72 -8.65 8.04 -11.26
C ARG A 72 -8.51 9.48 -10.77
N ILE A 73 -8.57 9.68 -9.46
CA ILE A 73 -8.45 11.00 -8.83
C ILE A 73 -7.08 11.63 -9.13
N ASN A 74 -6.01 10.83 -9.16
CA ASN A 74 -4.65 11.29 -9.47
C ASN A 74 -4.48 11.75 -10.92
N ARG A 75 -5.14 11.10 -11.89
CA ARG A 75 -5.00 11.42 -13.32
C ARG A 75 -5.80 12.63 -13.76
N ILE A 76 -7.06 12.78 -13.32
CA ILE A 76 -7.96 13.95 -13.53
C ILE A 76 -9.32 13.63 -12.85
N ARG A 77 -9.85 14.56 -12.05
CA ARG A 77 -11.12 14.42 -11.29
C ARG A 77 -12.41 14.33 -12.12
N SER A 78 -12.34 14.40 -13.45
CA SER A 78 -13.52 14.55 -14.32
C SER A 78 -14.24 13.24 -14.67
N SER A 79 -13.76 12.10 -14.18
CA SER A 79 -14.37 10.78 -14.44
C SER A 79 -15.22 10.33 -13.27
N THR A 80 -16.28 9.57 -13.54
CA THR A 80 -17.20 9.06 -12.51
C THR A 80 -16.47 8.19 -11.48
N SER A 81 -16.76 8.42 -10.20
CA SER A 81 -16.29 7.60 -9.08
C SER A 81 -16.67 6.13 -9.25
N TYR A 82 -15.77 5.21 -8.86
CA TYR A 82 -16.11 3.78 -8.78
C TYR A 82 -16.98 3.44 -7.56
N TYR A 83 -17.21 4.41 -6.67
CA TYR A 83 -17.99 4.27 -5.45
C TYR A 83 -19.30 5.04 -5.53
N GLU A 84 -20.36 4.43 -5.02
CA GLU A 84 -21.70 5.01 -4.91
C GLU A 84 -21.79 6.08 -3.82
N SER A 85 -20.89 6.06 -2.83
CA SER A 85 -20.83 7.05 -1.76
C SER A 85 -19.41 7.27 -1.23
N GLU A 86 -19.16 8.47 -0.71
CA GLU A 86 -17.89 8.82 -0.07
C GLU A 86 -17.63 7.97 1.19
N GLN A 87 -18.69 7.65 1.92
CA GLN A 87 -18.61 6.80 3.11
C GLN A 87 -18.14 5.38 2.77
N ALA A 88 -18.68 4.76 1.71
CA ALA A 88 -18.26 3.43 1.27
C ALA A 88 -16.77 3.42 0.85
N ARG A 89 -16.34 4.45 0.13
CA ARG A 89 -14.94 4.63 -0.28
C ARG A 89 -14.01 4.81 0.93
N THR A 90 -14.43 5.61 1.90
CA THR A 90 -13.66 5.88 3.12
C THR A 90 -13.53 4.64 3.99
N GLU A 91 -14.60 3.87 4.14
CA GLU A 91 -14.54 2.63 4.90
C GLU A 91 -13.61 1.60 4.26
N GLU A 92 -13.68 1.44 2.94
CA GLU A 92 -12.74 0.56 2.22
C GLU A 92 -11.29 1.07 2.34
N MET A 93 -11.07 2.39 2.30
CA MET A 93 -9.77 2.98 2.58
C MET A 93 -9.25 2.61 3.97
N ARG A 94 -10.07 2.71 5.03
CA ARG A 94 -9.65 2.33 6.39
C ARG A 94 -9.25 0.86 6.47
N GLN A 95 -10.00 -0.02 5.81
CA GLN A 95 -9.66 -1.45 5.75
C GLN A 95 -8.37 -1.70 4.97
N PHE A 96 -8.15 -0.97 3.88
CA PHE A 96 -6.93 -1.03 3.09
C PHE A 96 -5.71 -0.62 3.90
N ILE A 97 -5.81 0.44 4.72
CA ILE A 97 -4.70 0.88 5.56
C ILE A 97 -4.29 -0.22 6.55
N ARG A 98 -5.25 -0.82 7.25
CA ARG A 98 -4.98 -1.94 8.18
C ARG A 98 -4.30 -3.09 7.46
N TYR A 99 -4.83 -3.46 6.29
CA TYR A 99 -4.23 -4.52 5.48
C TYR A 99 -2.79 -4.23 5.06
N VAL A 100 -2.46 -3.01 4.64
CA VAL A 100 -1.08 -2.68 4.25
C VAL A 100 -0.14 -2.73 5.45
N ILE A 101 -0.60 -2.33 6.64
CA ILE A 101 0.18 -2.47 7.88
C ILE A 101 0.48 -3.95 8.14
N ASP A 102 -0.55 -4.81 8.11
CA ASP A 102 -0.37 -6.26 8.32
C ASP A 102 0.53 -6.87 7.24
N TYR A 103 0.36 -6.47 5.98
CA TYR A 103 1.19 -6.91 4.86
C TYR A 103 2.67 -6.55 5.07
N CYS A 104 2.97 -5.32 5.53
CA CYS A 104 4.34 -4.89 5.83
C CYS A 104 4.94 -5.70 6.99
N GLU A 105 4.14 -6.00 8.02
CA GLU A 105 4.61 -6.77 9.18
C GLU A 105 4.90 -8.22 8.80
N ILE A 106 4.05 -8.85 8.00
CA ILE A 106 4.29 -10.20 7.47
C ILE A 106 5.58 -10.22 6.64
N LYS A 107 5.77 -9.25 5.73
CA LYS A 107 6.98 -9.13 4.91
C LYS A 107 8.24 -8.95 5.76
N ARG A 108 8.17 -8.16 6.83
CA ARG A 108 9.26 -8.00 7.79
C ARG A 108 9.65 -9.33 8.44
N ILE A 109 8.67 -10.15 8.84
CA ILE A 109 8.91 -11.45 9.48
C ILE A 109 9.52 -12.45 8.47
N GLU A 110 9.04 -12.46 7.23
CA GLU A 110 9.58 -13.31 6.15
C GLU A 110 11.07 -13.03 5.87
N GLU A 111 11.48 -11.76 5.87
CA GLU A 111 12.89 -11.37 5.67
C GLU A 111 13.79 -11.61 6.89
N GLU A 112 13.24 -11.62 8.10
CA GLU A 112 14.01 -11.83 9.35
C GLU A 112 14.30 -13.32 9.63
N GLN A 113 13.69 -14.26 8.89
CA GLN A 113 14.05 -15.68 8.97
C GLN A 113 15.11 -16.04 7.90
N PRO A 114 16.36 -16.39 8.30
CA PRO A 114 17.31 -16.94 7.34
C PRO A 114 16.84 -18.32 6.87
N SER A 115 16.94 -18.55 5.56
CA SER A 115 16.75 -19.85 4.93
C SER A 115 17.54 -20.93 5.68
N VAL A 116 16.83 -21.94 6.18
CA VAL A 116 17.42 -23.19 6.70
C VAL A 116 17.86 -24.04 5.50
N THR A 117 18.86 -23.57 4.74
CA THR A 117 19.45 -24.35 3.63
C THR A 117 20.96 -24.09 3.45
N GLU A 118 21.72 -23.93 4.55
CA GLU A 118 23.20 -23.85 4.52
C GLU A 118 23.85 -24.69 5.65
N LEU A 119 23.38 -25.92 5.89
CA LEU A 119 24.03 -26.85 6.83
C LEU A 119 24.14 -28.29 6.29
N ALA A 120 24.16 -28.48 4.97
CA ALA A 120 24.25 -29.82 4.38
C ALA A 120 25.43 -30.04 3.42
N ASP A 121 26.45 -29.16 3.40
CA ASP A 121 27.69 -29.38 2.66
C ASP A 121 28.90 -29.08 3.56
N GLY A 122 29.22 -30.03 4.43
CA GLY A 122 30.32 -29.90 5.37
C GLY A 122 30.48 -31.13 6.26
N THR A 123 30.72 -32.29 5.64
CA THR A 123 31.26 -33.49 6.32
C THR A 123 32.32 -34.11 5.43
#